data_AF-A0A132AI79-F1
#
_entry.id   AF-A0A132AI79-F1
#
_cell.length_a   1.000
_cell.length_b   1.000
_cell.length_c   1.000
_cell.angle_alpha   90.00
_cell.angle_beta   90.00
_cell.angle_gamma   90.00
#
_symmetry.space_group_name_H-M   'P 1'
#
loop_
_entity.id
_entity.type
_entity.pdbx_description
1 polymer ?
#
loop_
_entity_poly.entity_id
_entity_poly.type
_entity_poly.pdbx_seq_one_letter_code
_entity_poly.pdbx_strand_id
1 'polypeptide(L)'
;MQLIGIIICGNEFLIDICSDALYAINGFDAKYFNQSIISIDIAHSAVPSSTWLFAHLAQMVQSNRYGMMDFGIEENLNRYGQRQPPDYPIGEIRSKNIALFYSENDALADRLDVQRLIESLNSKQSRSMFTIV
;
A
#
# COMPACT_ATOMS: atom_id res chain seq x y z
N MET A 1 2.06 13.22 -15.97
CA MET A 1 1.08 13.17 -14.87
C MET A 1 1.13 14.41 -13.97
N GLN A 2 2.31 14.97 -13.64
CA GLN A 2 2.44 16.21 -12.85
C GLN A 2 1.52 17.36 -13.31
N LEU A 3 1.53 17.67 -14.61
CA LEU A 3 0.67 18.72 -15.17
C LEU A 3 -0.83 18.41 -15.05
N ILE A 4 -1.23 17.14 -15.12
CA ILE A 4 -2.64 16.73 -15.02
C ILE A 4 -3.14 16.94 -13.58
N GLY A 5 -2.35 16.54 -12.57
CA GLY A 5 -2.69 16.78 -11.16
C GLY A 5 -2.84 18.26 -10.85
N ILE A 6 -1.93 19.10 -11.34
CA ILE A 6 -1.98 20.57 -11.14
C ILE A 6 -3.20 21.19 -11.84
N ILE A 7 -3.48 20.81 -13.09
CA ILE A 7 -4.57 21.40 -13.88
C ILE A 7 -5.94 20.96 -13.35
N ILE A 8 -6.11 19.68 -13.02
CA ILE A 8 -7.37 19.13 -12.54
C ILE A 8 -7.61 19.56 -11.10
N CYS A 9 -6.68 19.25 -10.18
CA CYS A 9 -6.88 19.46 -8.76
C CYS A 9 -6.51 20.87 -8.28
N GLY A 10 -5.93 21.70 -9.15
CA GLY A 10 -5.78 23.15 -8.93
C GLY A 10 -7.01 23.96 -9.34
N ASN A 11 -8.02 23.30 -9.94
CA ASN A 11 -9.30 23.94 -10.25
C ASN A 11 -10.22 23.92 -9.02
N GLU A 12 -10.72 25.08 -8.62
CA GLU A 12 -11.60 25.24 -7.44
C GLU A 12 -12.87 24.39 -7.53
N PHE A 13 -13.42 24.13 -8.72
CA PHE A 13 -14.60 23.28 -8.89
C PHE A 13 -14.32 21.78 -8.75
N LEU A 14 -13.05 21.35 -8.88
CA LEU A 14 -12.65 19.94 -8.85
C LEU A 14 -11.87 19.56 -7.59
N ILE A 15 -11.52 20.55 -6.75
CA ILE A 15 -10.67 20.34 -5.58
C ILE A 15 -11.29 19.35 -4.57
N ASP A 16 -12.60 19.40 -4.38
CA ASP A 16 -13.31 18.50 -3.47
C ASP A 16 -13.33 17.07 -4.03
N ILE A 17 -13.55 16.90 -5.35
CA ILE A 17 -13.48 15.59 -6.01
C ILE A 17 -12.07 14.98 -5.88
N CYS A 18 -11.04 15.81 -6.04
CA CYS A 18 -9.66 15.37 -5.84
C CYS A 18 -9.38 14.96 -4.39
N SER A 19 -9.96 15.69 -3.43
CA SER A 19 -9.84 15.40 -2.00
C SER A 19 -10.53 14.08 -1.66
N ASP A 20 -11.77 13.90 -2.10
CA ASP A 20 -12.53 12.67 -1.90
C ASP A 20 -11.86 11.47 -2.57
N ALA A 21 -11.30 11.62 -3.77
CA ALA A 21 -10.54 10.56 -4.43
C ALA A 21 -9.28 10.17 -3.64
N LEU A 22 -8.56 11.16 -3.10
CA LEU A 22 -7.40 10.91 -2.24
C LEU A 22 -7.79 10.16 -0.97
N TYR A 23 -8.88 10.59 -0.31
CA TYR A 23 -9.38 9.96 0.90
C TYR A 23 -9.95 8.55 0.67
N ALA A 24 -10.62 8.31 -0.47
CA ALA A 24 -11.14 6.99 -0.81
C ALA A 24 -10.01 5.95 -0.96
N ILE A 25 -8.81 6.38 -1.36
CA ILE A 25 -7.65 5.50 -1.52
C ILE A 25 -6.93 5.28 -0.18
N ASN A 26 -6.72 6.34 0.61
CA ASN A 26 -5.82 6.28 1.78
C ASN A 26 -6.56 6.14 3.12
N GLY A 27 -7.83 6.54 3.20
CA GLY A 27 -8.55 6.75 4.45
C GLY A 27 -9.04 8.19 4.59
N PHE A 28 -10.22 8.36 5.21
CA PHE A 28 -10.83 9.68 5.39
C PHE A 28 -10.31 10.34 6.68
N ASP A 29 -9.46 11.37 6.51
CA ASP A 29 -9.12 12.28 7.61
C ASP A 29 -8.82 13.71 7.14
N ALA A 30 -9.88 14.40 6.71
CA ALA A 30 -9.78 15.76 6.19
C ALA A 30 -9.23 16.77 7.23
N LYS A 31 -9.34 16.48 8.53
CA LYS A 31 -8.89 17.38 9.59
C LYS A 31 -7.37 17.58 9.58
N TYR A 32 -6.60 16.55 9.22
CA TYR A 32 -5.14 16.58 9.28
C TYR A 32 -4.49 16.86 7.93
N PHE A 33 -5.28 17.01 6.86
CA PHE A 33 -4.78 17.28 5.52
C PHE A 33 -4.97 18.75 5.13
N ASN A 34 -3.89 19.41 4.70
CA ASN A 34 -3.97 20.76 4.18
C ASN A 34 -4.49 20.72 2.73
N GLN A 35 -5.78 20.94 2.55
CA GLN A 35 -6.42 20.89 1.23
C GLN A 35 -5.80 21.87 0.22
N SER A 36 -5.21 22.99 0.67
CA SER A 36 -4.57 23.97 -0.21
C SER A 36 -3.35 23.43 -0.97
N ILE A 37 -2.74 22.32 -0.52
CA ILE A 37 -1.59 21.70 -1.20
C ILE A 37 -1.98 20.50 -2.07
N ILE A 38 -3.26 20.14 -2.16
CA ILE A 38 -3.69 18.88 -2.80
C ILE A 38 -3.29 18.77 -4.27
N SER A 39 -3.34 19.88 -5.00
CA SER A 39 -2.96 19.93 -6.42
C SER A 39 -1.48 19.58 -6.63
N ILE A 40 -0.62 20.03 -5.71
CA ILE A 40 0.80 19.75 -5.70
C ILE A 40 1.02 18.30 -5.25
N ASP A 41 0.35 17.87 -4.19
CA ASP A 41 0.46 16.51 -3.67
C ASP A 41 0.10 15.47 -4.74
N ILE A 42 -1.10 15.51 -5.31
CA ILE A 42 -1.53 14.56 -6.36
C ILE A 42 -0.59 14.58 -7.57
N ALA A 43 -0.09 15.75 -7.96
CA ALA A 43 0.83 15.87 -9.08
C ALA A 43 2.16 15.11 -8.87
N HIS A 44 2.61 14.96 -7.63
CA HIS A 44 3.88 14.32 -7.29
C HIS A 44 3.71 12.92 -6.71
N SER A 45 2.62 12.68 -5.99
CA SER A 45 2.32 11.42 -5.30
C SER A 45 1.73 10.36 -6.24
N ALA A 46 1.02 10.76 -7.30
CA ALA A 46 0.54 9.85 -8.34
C ALA A 46 1.66 9.46 -9.32
N VAL A 47 2.61 8.64 -8.86
CA VAL A 47 3.68 8.12 -9.71
C VAL A 47 3.11 6.98 -10.57
N PRO A 48 3.19 7.07 -11.91
CA PRO A 48 2.71 6.00 -12.77
C PRO A 48 3.53 4.72 -12.53
N SER A 49 2.84 3.60 -12.42
CA SER A 49 3.43 2.27 -12.26
C SER A 49 2.97 1.34 -13.38
N SER A 50 3.55 0.15 -13.46
CA SER A 50 3.15 -0.87 -14.41
C SER A 50 1.79 -1.48 -14.03
N THR A 51 1.02 -1.91 -15.03
CA THR A 51 -0.21 -2.70 -14.81
C THR A 51 0.07 -3.99 -14.04
N TRP A 52 1.28 -4.53 -14.14
CA TRP A 52 1.75 -5.68 -13.39
C TRP A 52 1.75 -5.45 -11.88
N LEU A 53 2.07 -4.24 -11.39
CA LEU A 53 1.98 -3.93 -9.97
C LEU A 53 0.54 -4.07 -9.46
N PHE A 54 -0.43 -3.48 -10.16
CA PHE A 54 -1.83 -3.54 -9.76
C PHE A 54 -2.39 -4.96 -9.83
N ALA A 55 -2.03 -5.73 -10.86
CA ALA A 55 -2.39 -7.14 -10.96
C ALA A 55 -1.81 -7.95 -9.79
N HIS A 56 -0.56 -7.66 -9.39
CA HIS A 56 0.06 -8.34 -8.25
C HIS A 56 -0.59 -7.97 -6.91
N LEU A 57 -0.89 -6.69 -6.69
CA LEU A 57 -1.64 -6.24 -5.50
C LEU A 57 -3.00 -6.94 -5.41
N ALA A 58 -3.73 -7.04 -6.52
CA ALA A 58 -5.01 -7.75 -6.57
C ALA A 58 -4.86 -9.25 -6.24
N GLN A 59 -3.78 -9.90 -6.70
CA GLN A 59 -3.49 -11.28 -6.31
C GLN A 59 -3.21 -11.43 -4.81
N MET A 60 -2.48 -10.49 -4.20
CA MET A 60 -2.23 -10.52 -2.75
C MET A 60 -3.52 -10.36 -1.96
N VAL A 61 -4.39 -9.41 -2.34
CA VAL A 61 -5.71 -9.22 -1.72
C VAL A 61 -6.56 -10.48 -1.86
N GLN A 62 -6.61 -11.08 -3.05
CA GLN A 62 -7.43 -12.26 -3.32
C GLN A 62 -6.94 -13.53 -2.62
N SER A 63 -5.61 -13.71 -2.53
CA SER A 63 -5.00 -14.91 -1.94
C SER A 63 -4.76 -14.78 -0.43
N ASN A 64 -4.76 -13.55 0.10
CA ASN A 64 -4.37 -13.24 1.47
C ASN A 64 -2.99 -13.78 1.84
N ARG A 65 -2.03 -13.70 0.90
CA ARG A 65 -0.65 -14.16 1.07
C ARG A 65 0.36 -13.06 0.75
N TYR A 66 1.47 -13.06 1.48
CA TYR A 66 2.68 -12.33 1.09
C TYR A 66 3.45 -13.15 0.06
N GLY A 67 2.98 -13.18 -1.18
CA GLY A 67 3.52 -14.03 -2.25
C GLY A 67 4.27 -13.26 -3.32
N MET A 68 5.15 -13.94 -4.06
CA MET A 68 5.58 -13.43 -5.37
C MET A 68 4.41 -13.42 -6.37
N MET A 69 4.57 -12.70 -7.48
CA MET A 69 3.53 -12.58 -8.51
C MET A 69 3.21 -13.93 -9.16
N ASP A 70 1.93 -14.24 -9.31
CA ASP A 70 1.47 -15.41 -10.05
C ASP A 70 1.35 -15.05 -11.54
N PHE A 71 2.20 -15.64 -12.37
CA PHE A 71 2.18 -15.46 -13.83
C PHE A 71 1.40 -16.57 -14.55
N GLY A 72 0.79 -17.50 -13.82
CA GLY A 72 0.20 -18.73 -14.35
C GLY A 72 1.19 -19.89 -14.36
N ILE A 73 0.68 -21.12 -14.48
CA ILE A 73 1.45 -22.36 -14.25
C ILE A 73 2.73 -22.45 -15.09
N GLU A 74 2.64 -22.21 -16.39
CA GLU A 74 3.78 -22.35 -17.31
C GLU A 74 4.89 -21.34 -16.97
N GLU A 75 4.53 -20.08 -16.76
CA GLU A 75 5.49 -19.04 -16.49
C GLU A 75 6.02 -19.09 -15.05
N ASN A 76 5.23 -19.56 -14.09
CA ASN A 76 5.70 -19.85 -12.74
C ASN A 76 6.72 -20.99 -12.74
N LEU A 77 6.52 -22.04 -13.54
CA LEU A 77 7.51 -23.11 -13.69
C LEU A 77 8.81 -22.57 -14.29
N ASN A 78 8.72 -21.70 -15.30
CA ASN A 78 9.87 -21.06 -15.92
C ASN A 78 10.63 -20.14 -14.95
N ARG A 79 9.91 -19.31 -14.16
CA ARG A 79 10.51 -18.32 -13.25
C ARG A 79 10.95 -18.88 -11.91
N TYR A 80 10.16 -19.79 -11.35
CA TYR A 80 10.28 -20.25 -9.96
C TYR A 80 10.61 -21.74 -9.86
N GLY A 81 10.50 -22.51 -10.94
CA GLY A 81 10.66 -23.97 -10.91
C GLY A 81 9.48 -24.70 -10.26
N GLN A 82 8.39 -24.01 -9.94
CA GLN A 82 7.20 -24.55 -9.28
C GLN A 82 5.92 -23.94 -9.83
N ARG A 83 4.79 -24.65 -9.72
CA ARG A 83 3.51 -24.24 -10.33
C ARG A 83 2.87 -23.01 -9.69
N GLN A 84 3.10 -22.80 -8.39
CA GLN A 84 2.58 -21.67 -7.62
C GLN A 84 3.75 -20.77 -7.20
N PRO A 85 3.58 -19.44 -7.13
CA PRO A 85 4.65 -18.57 -6.69
C PRO A 85 4.97 -18.80 -5.19
N PRO A 86 6.25 -18.74 -4.81
CA PRO A 86 6.65 -18.89 -3.40
C PRO A 86 6.22 -17.68 -2.57
N ASP A 87 6.06 -17.90 -1.26
CA ASP A 87 5.77 -16.85 -0.30
C ASP A 87 7.06 -16.15 0.16
N TYR A 88 6.97 -14.87 0.47
CA TYR A 88 8.03 -14.11 1.12
C TYR A 88 8.22 -14.62 2.56
N PRO A 89 9.45 -14.95 2.98
CA PRO A 89 9.70 -15.48 4.32
C PRO A 89 9.74 -14.35 5.35
N ILE A 90 8.58 -13.76 5.66
CA ILE A 90 8.45 -12.62 6.60
C ILE A 90 9.09 -12.93 7.97
N GLY A 91 8.94 -14.16 8.46
CA GLY A 91 9.55 -14.63 9.72
C GLY A 91 11.09 -14.70 9.70
N GLU A 92 11.71 -14.64 8.52
CA GLU A 92 13.17 -14.62 8.36
C GLU A 92 13.77 -13.21 8.33
N ILE A 93 12.94 -12.16 8.39
CA ILE A 93 13.41 -10.77 8.51
C ILE A 93 14.25 -10.65 9.80
N ARG A 94 15.56 -10.40 9.64
CA ARG A 94 16.55 -10.39 10.75
C ARG A 94 16.70 -9.04 11.43
N SER A 95 16.09 -7.98 10.90
CA SER A 95 16.19 -6.65 11.51
C SER A 95 15.62 -6.68 12.92
N LYS A 96 16.40 -6.20 13.89
CA LYS A 96 16.01 -6.18 15.30
C LYS A 96 15.28 -4.90 15.71
N ASN A 97 15.32 -3.88 14.85
CA ASN A 97 14.79 -2.55 15.11
C ASN A 97 13.71 -2.25 14.07
N ILE A 98 12.48 -2.70 14.34
CA ILE A 98 11.31 -2.43 13.50
C ILE A 98 10.30 -1.70 14.37
N ALA A 99 10.01 -0.45 14.00
CA ALA A 99 8.89 0.30 14.55
C ALA A 99 7.76 0.28 13.52
N LEU A 100 6.56 -0.08 13.97
CA LEU A 100 5.36 -0.07 13.13
C LEU A 100 4.44 1.04 13.60
N PHE A 101 4.07 1.88 12.64
CA PHE A 101 3.10 2.95 12.81
C PHE A 101 1.91 2.62 11.90
N TYR A 102 0.71 2.62 12.46
CA TYR A 102 -0.53 2.41 11.70
C TYR A 102 -1.63 3.28 12.29
N SER A 103 -2.66 3.58 11.50
CA SER A 103 -3.87 4.26 11.96
C SER A 103 -5.07 3.33 11.82
N GLU A 104 -6.09 3.53 12.67
CA GLU A 104 -7.35 2.79 12.58
C GLU A 104 -8.15 3.17 11.31
N ASN A 105 -7.89 4.36 10.75
CA ASN A 105 -8.58 4.87 9.55
C ASN A 105 -7.80 4.62 8.25
N ASP A 106 -6.67 3.89 8.29
CA ASP A 106 -5.88 3.58 7.10
C ASP A 106 -6.58 2.51 6.25
N ALA A 107 -6.95 2.87 5.03
CA ALA A 107 -7.69 2.00 4.12
C ALA A 107 -6.78 0.97 3.40
N LEU A 108 -5.47 1.21 3.34
CA LEU A 108 -4.51 0.35 2.64
C LEU A 108 -3.74 -0.56 3.60
N ALA A 109 -3.42 -0.06 4.79
CA ALA A 109 -2.75 -0.80 5.86
C ALA A 109 -3.72 -0.96 7.04
N ASP A 110 -4.84 -1.63 6.80
CA ASP A 110 -5.87 -1.81 7.82
C ASP A 110 -5.32 -2.60 9.03
N ARG A 111 -5.96 -2.38 10.18
CA ARG A 111 -5.53 -2.95 11.46
C ARG A 111 -5.36 -4.46 11.43
N LEU A 112 -6.23 -5.20 10.74
CA LEU A 112 -6.17 -6.67 10.70
C LEU A 112 -4.93 -7.14 9.93
N ASP A 113 -4.63 -6.50 8.80
CA ASP A 113 -3.45 -6.83 8.01
C ASP A 113 -2.15 -6.43 8.71
N VAL A 114 -2.14 -5.31 9.43
CA VAL A 114 -1.01 -4.93 10.32
C VAL A 114 -0.82 -5.96 11.43
N GLN A 115 -1.90 -6.44 12.05
CA GLN A 115 -1.81 -7.48 13.08
C GLN A 115 -1.26 -8.79 12.51
N ARG A 116 -1.72 -9.22 11.32
CA ARG A 116 -1.18 -10.40 10.61
C ARG A 116 0.30 -10.26 10.29
N LEU A 117 0.74 -9.07 9.87
CA LEU A 117 2.16 -8.79 9.64
C LEU A 117 2.96 -8.95 10.93
N ILE A 118 2.47 -8.40 12.05
CA ILE A 118 3.10 -8.53 13.37
C ILE A 118 3.21 -10.00 13.78
N GLU A 119 2.15 -10.78 13.61
CA GLU A 119 2.16 -12.21 13.95
C GLU A 119 3.13 -13.02 13.07
N SER A 120 3.29 -12.62 11.80
CA SER A 120 4.19 -13.26 10.84
C SER A 120 5.67 -12.91 11.05
N LEU A 121 5.95 -11.76 11.64
CA LEU A 121 7.30 -11.34 12.01
C LEU A 121 7.85 -12.25 13.13
N ASN A 122 9.18 -12.33 13.31
CA ASN A 122 9.78 -13.13 14.38
C ASN A 122 9.66 -12.42 15.75
N SER A 123 9.33 -13.17 16.81
CA SER A 123 9.14 -12.66 18.17
C SER A 123 10.40 -12.07 18.82
N LYS A 124 11.60 -12.37 18.29
CA LYS A 124 12.88 -11.81 18.76
C LYS A 124 13.17 -10.39 18.28
N GLN A 125 12.26 -9.80 17.51
CA GLN A 125 12.37 -8.43 17.03
C GLN A 125 11.82 -7.48 18.12
N SER A 126 12.55 -6.42 18.46
CA SER A 126 12.05 -5.41 19.40
C SER A 126 10.98 -4.60 18.67
N ARG A 127 9.71 -4.95 18.89
CA ARG A 127 8.56 -4.29 18.25
C ARG A 127 8.07 -3.18 19.15
N SER A 128 8.19 -1.95 18.67
CA SER A 128 7.43 -0.84 19.24
C SER A 128 6.26 -0.57 18.29
N MET A 129 5.04 -0.70 18.80
CA MET A 129 3.82 -0.47 18.06
C MET A 129 3.24 0.87 18.49
N PHE A 130 2.98 1.73 17.52
CA PHE A 130 2.38 3.03 17.76
C PHE A 130 1.16 3.15 16.86
N THR A 131 -0.01 3.28 17.49
CA THR A 131 -1.20 3.72 16.77
C THR A 131 -1.10 5.23 16.61
N ILE A 132 -1.04 5.70 15.37
CA ILE A 132 -1.17 7.13 15.06
C ILE A 132 -2.66 7.38 14.87
N VAL A 133 -3.18 8.35 15.63
CA VAL A 133 -4.59 8.75 15.57
C VAL A 133 -4.89 9.33 14.20
#